data_AF-A0A6J1PDB8-F1
#
_entry.id   AF-A0A6J1PDB8-F1
#
_cell.length_a   1.000
_cell.length_b   1.000
_cell.length_c   1.000
_cell.angle_alpha   90.00
_cell.angle_beta   90.00
_cell.angle_gamma   90.00
#
_symmetry.space_group_name_H-M   'P 1'
#
loop_
_entity.id
_entity.type
_entity.pdbx_description
1 polymer ?
#
loop_
_entity_poly.entity_id
_entity_poly.type
_entity_poly.pdbx_seq_one_letter_code
_entity_poly.pdbx_strand_id
1 'polypeptide(L)' 'MNNRKRAMEDDDGRGFERGLEADKILGSADDNGELMYLIQWKGTEAVDMVSAKEANAKCPQIVIQFYEDRITWSKAKA' A
#
# COMPACT_ATOMS: atom_id res chain seq x y z
N MET A 1 -30.47 19.22 1.49
CA MET A 1 -29.40 20.23 1.59
C MET A 1 -28.38 19.73 2.61
N ASN A 2 -27.24 19.21 2.15
CA ASN A 2 -25.96 19.93 2.02
C ASN A 2 -25.15 19.82 3.34
N ASN A 3 -23.87 19.46 3.37
CA ASN A 3 -22.89 19.57 2.31
C ASN A 3 -21.66 18.72 2.64
N ARG A 4 -21.22 17.93 1.65
CA ARG A 4 -19.83 17.77 1.20
C ARG A 4 -18.78 18.40 2.13
N LYS A 5 -18.18 17.62 3.02
CA LYS A 5 -16.89 17.92 3.67
C LYS A 5 -16.08 16.65 3.87
N ARG A 6 -15.67 16.03 2.77
CA ARG A 6 -14.50 15.13 2.71
C ARG A 6 -13.81 15.20 1.33
N ALA A 7 -13.96 16.34 0.66
CA ALA A 7 -13.22 16.72 -0.52
C ALA A 7 -12.46 18.00 -0.15
N MET A 8 -11.38 17.86 0.62
CA MET A 8 -10.47 18.97 0.91
C MET A 8 -9.12 18.48 1.45
N GLU A 9 -8.49 17.55 0.72
CA GLU A 9 -7.02 17.38 0.64
C GLU A 9 -6.66 16.91 -0.80
N ASP A 10 -7.37 17.44 -1.81
CA ASP A 10 -7.03 17.28 -3.23
C ASP A 10 -6.08 18.44 -3.61
N ASP A 11 -4.76 18.19 -3.54
CA ASP A 11 -3.69 18.66 -4.46
C ASP A 11 -2.28 18.43 -3.85
N ASP A 12 -2.02 17.29 -3.22
CA ASP A 12 -0.67 16.91 -2.75
C ASP A 12 -0.40 15.42 -2.99
N GLY A 13 -0.74 14.93 -4.21
CA GLY A 13 -0.53 13.55 -4.66
C GLY A 13 -1.24 12.45 -3.84
N ARG A 14 -1.33 11.24 -4.39
CA ARG A 14 -1.70 10.03 -3.63
C ARG A 14 -0.67 8.94 -3.88
N GLY A 15 -0.53 8.02 -2.93
CA GLY A 15 0.43 6.93 -3.09
C GLY A 15 1.85 7.46 -3.32
N PHE A 16 2.54 6.93 -4.33
CA PHE A 16 3.89 7.38 -4.67
C PHE A 16 3.95 8.74 -5.37
N GLU A 17 2.84 9.32 -5.82
CA GLU A 17 2.82 10.68 -6.39
C GLU A 17 3.16 11.75 -5.34
N ARG A 18 3.06 11.40 -4.05
CA ARG A 18 3.46 12.23 -2.92
C ARG A 18 4.98 12.45 -2.82
N GLY A 19 5.78 11.71 -3.60
CA GLY A 19 7.24 11.79 -3.56
C GLY A 19 7.86 11.31 -2.24
N LEU A 20 7.08 10.66 -1.37
CA LEU A 20 7.55 10.12 -0.10
C LEU A 20 8.23 8.76 -0.31
N GLU A 21 9.21 8.47 0.55
CA GLU A 21 9.86 7.16 0.58
C GLU A 21 8.99 6.17 1.36
N ALA A 22 8.74 4.98 0.78
CA ALA A 22 8.01 3.92 1.45
C ALA A 22 8.79 3.39 2.67
N ASP A 23 8.10 3.18 3.79
CA ASP A 23 8.68 2.60 5.00
C ASP A 23 8.39 1.10 5.09
N LYS A 24 7.10 0.74 5.08
CA LYS A 24 6.64 -0.65 5.16
C LYS A 24 5.24 -0.83 4.58
N ILE A 25 4.93 -2.05 4.17
CA ILE A 25 3.56 -2.46 3.83
C ILE A 25 2.88 -2.99 5.09
N LEU A 26 1.74 -2.40 5.43
CA LEU A 26 0.94 -2.78 6.59
C LEU A 26 0.05 -3.98 6.27
N GLY A 27 -0.47 -4.05 5.05
CA GLY A 27 -1.36 -5.10 4.58
C GLY A 27 -1.55 -5.07 3.07
N SER A 28 -2.27 -6.08 2.59
CA SER A 28 -2.66 -6.22 1.19
C SER A 28 -4.16 -6.46 1.07
N ALA A 29 -4.77 -5.96 0.00
CA ALA A 29 -6.17 -6.17 -0.32
C ALA A 29 -6.33 -6.50 -1.80
N ASP A 30 -7.43 -7.18 -2.14
CA ASP A 30 -7.90 -7.29 -3.52
C ASP A 30 -8.87 -6.14 -3.79
N ASP A 31 -8.61 -5.35 -4.83
CA ASP A 31 -9.52 -4.35 -5.35
C ASP A 31 -9.89 -4.71 -6.79
N ASN A 32 -11.05 -5.33 -6.96
CA ASN A 32 -11.57 -5.79 -8.26
C ASN A 32 -10.59 -6.71 -9.03
N GLY A 33 -9.90 -7.62 -8.33
CA GLY A 33 -8.92 -8.52 -8.93
C GLY A 33 -7.51 -7.93 -9.07
N GLU A 34 -7.30 -6.66 -8.68
CA GLU A 34 -5.97 -6.06 -8.58
C GLU A 34 -5.46 -6.15 -7.15
N LEU A 35 -4.25 -6.69 -7.00
CA LEU A 35 -3.57 -6.70 -5.70
C LEU A 35 -3.12 -5.29 -5.35
N MET A 36 -3.57 -4.80 -4.20
CA MET A 36 -3.22 -3.50 -3.65
C MET A 36 -2.45 -3.67 -2.33
N TYR A 37 -1.54 -2.74 -2.05
CA TYR A 37 -0.83 -2.65 -0.78
C TYR A 37 -1.21 -1.38 -0.04
N LEU A 38 -1.34 -1.48 1.28
CA LEU A 38 -1.42 -0.34 2.18
C LEU A 38 -0.02 0.01 2.68
N ILE A 39 0.57 1.10 2.15
CA ILE A 39 1.93 1.54 2.47
C ILE A 39 1.89 2.64 3.52
N GLN A 40 2.78 2.54 4.52
CA GLN A 40 3.16 3.64 5.39
C GLN A 40 4.42 4.33 4.85
N TRP A 41 4.45 5.66 4.92
CA TRP A 41 5.56 6.48 4.43
C TRP A 41 6.53 6.87 5.54
N LYS A 42 7.83 6.90 5.24
CA LYS A 42 8.88 7.22 6.19
C LYS A 42 8.70 8.60 6.80
N GLY A 43 8.88 8.68 8.12
CA GLY A 43 8.79 9.94 8.86
C GLY A 43 7.37 10.50 8.99
N THR A 44 6.33 9.74 8.61
CA THR A 44 4.94 10.17 8.71
C THR A 44 4.04 9.05 9.26
N GLU A 45 2.87 9.43 9.78
CA GLU A 45 1.79 8.49 10.08
C GLU A 45 0.83 8.29 8.90
N ALA A 46 1.13 8.91 7.75
CA ALA A 46 0.29 8.83 6.58
C ALA A 46 0.42 7.45 5.93
N VAL A 47 -0.72 6.94 5.46
CA VAL A 47 -0.83 5.66 4.78
C VAL A 47 -1.65 5.81 3.51
N ASP A 48 -1.25 5.12 2.46
CA ASP A 48 -1.93 5.16 1.17
C ASP A 48 -2.08 3.75 0.58
N MET A 49 -3.16 3.54 -0.18
CA MET A 49 -3.28 2.37 -1.04
C MET A 49 -2.54 2.60 -2.35
N VAL A 50 -1.70 1.65 -2.73
CA VAL A 50 -0.97 1.64 -4.00
C VAL A 50 -1.13 0.30 -4.68
N SER A 51 -1.05 0.27 -6.02
CA SER A 51 -1.05 -0.99 -6.75
C SER A 51 0.20 -1.81 -6.45
N ALA A 52 0.06 -3.13 -6.36
CA ALA A 52 1.21 -4.00 -6.21
C ALA A 52 2.19 -3.85 -7.38
N LYS A 53 1.67 -3.61 -8.59
CA LYS A 53 2.48 -3.34 -9.78
C LYS A 53 3.44 -2.16 -9.55
N GLU A 54 2.95 -1.07 -9.00
CA GLU A 54 3.76 0.11 -8.73
C GLU A 54 4.77 -0.12 -7.60
N ALA A 55 4.32 -0.73 -6.49
CA ALA A 55 5.19 -1.03 -5.35
C ALA A 55 6.33 -1.99 -5.73
N ASN A 56 6.05 -3.00 -6.57
CA ASN A 56 7.04 -3.94 -7.07
C ASN A 56 8.15 -3.23 -7.87
N ALA A 57 7.82 -2.16 -8.59
CA ALA A 57 8.77 -1.40 -9.37
C ALA A 57 9.55 -0.38 -8.53
N LYS A 58 8.88 0.33 -7.62
CA LYS A 58 9.46 1.46 -6.87
C LYS A 58 10.17 1.04 -5.58
N CYS A 59 9.68 0.03 -4.86
CA CYS A 59 10.23 -0.41 -3.59
C CYS A 59 10.24 -1.95 -3.43
N PRO A 60 10.90 -2.69 -4.34
CA PRO A 60 10.85 -4.16 -4.37
C PRO A 60 11.30 -4.82 -3.06
N GLN A 61 12.31 -4.26 -2.38
CA GLN A 61 12.81 -4.83 -1.12
C GLN A 61 11.77 -4.78 0.01
N ILE A 62 10.94 -3.74 0.04
CA ILE A 62 9.86 -3.62 1.03
C ILE A 62 8.75 -4.65 0.74
N VAL A 63 8.45 -4.88 -0.54
CA VAL A 63 7.49 -5.92 -0.94
C VAL A 63 8.01 -7.31 -0.58
N ILE A 64 9.28 -7.60 -0.85
CA ILE A 64 9.91 -8.87 -0.50
C ILE A 64 9.84 -9.09 1.00
N GLN A 65 10.29 -8.12 1.81
CA GLN A 65 10.24 -8.21 3.26
C GLN A 65 8.82 -8.46 3.78
N PHE A 66 7.82 -7.77 3.22
CA PHE A 66 6.41 -7.95 3.60
C PHE A 66 5.96 -9.41 3.47
N TYR A 67 6.38 -10.08 2.40
CA TYR A 67 6.08 -11.49 2.19
C TYR A 67 6.96 -12.40 3.04
N GLU A 68 8.26 -12.16 3.15
CA GLU A 68 9.16 -12.95 4.00
C GLU A 68 8.66 -13.05 5.45
N ASP A 69 8.17 -11.94 6.00
CA ASP A 69 7.60 -11.87 7.35
C ASP A 69 6.29 -12.64 7.52
N ARG A 70 5.57 -12.92 6.41
CA ARG A 70 4.21 -13.48 6.40
C ARG A 70 4.11 -14.85 5.75
N ILE A 71 5.19 -15.37 5.17
CA ILE A 71 5.20 -16.70 4.54
C ILE A 71 4.92 -17.76 5.60
N THR A 72 3.83 -18.50 5.41
CA THR A 72 3.50 -19.68 6.18
C THR A 72 3.32 -20.87 5.25
N TRP A 73 4.04 -21.95 5.51
CA TRP A 73 3.92 -23.19 4.74
C TRP A 73 2.71 -23.99 5.24
N SER A 74 1.58 -23.92 4.53
CA SER A 74 0.48 -24.85 4.75
C SER A 74 0.81 -26.18 4.08
N LYS A 75 0.79 -27.29 4.82
CA LYS A 75 0.78 -28.63 4.20
C LYS A 75 -0.50 -28.73 3.37
N ALA A 76 -0.38 -29.03 2.08
CA ALA A 76 -1.52 -29.32 1.23
C ALA A 76 -2.34 -30.45 1.90
N LYS A 77 -3.66 -30.26 2.03
CA LYS A 77 -4.53 -31.38 2.38
C LYS A 77 -4.46 -32.37 1.22
N ALA A 78 -4.01 -33.59 1.54
CA ALA A 78 -4.04 -34.74 0.65
C ALA A 78 -5.49 -35.05 0.24
#